data_AF-A0AA36HT19-F1
#
_entry.id   AF-A0AA36HT19-F1
#
_cell.length_a   1.000
_cell.length_b   1.000
_cell.length_c   1.000
_cell.angle_alpha   90.00
_cell.angle_beta   90.00
_cell.angle_gamma   90.00
#
_symmetry.space_group_name_H-M   'P 1'
#
loop_
_entity.id
_entity.type
_entity.pdbx_description
1 polymer ?
#
loop_
_entity_poly.entity_id
_entity_poly.type
_entity_poly.pdbx_seq_one_letter_code
_entity_poly.pdbx_strand_id
1 'polypeptide(L)'
;MGCGASVAPEKPRELKVLQEAPAPEQLTPEEVEAIFARGKAVPDGDGAALVHRELPAEWWGVGKAQLVQLGERIQEILMGKGPFELVNLSKQQCRKLQIPYYEESKFRAEDIGPNMYQVNEGFIRPFTRAPSDGIPFLSYALHCNPRGLLCDLFISHAWAEGVFELTGTVVRAWPANCRGAYICALANPQNLPELMSHLIQTPTASPFYRVLLCRPRQMLMVANCNVPIHSRLWCVFEAHCARTLRVPVAVVGAPEHFATNTHASGQAQRAIRRAIAARRRERAIDDAMESAAADMDIIAAGFYHQRYERWAKTAKKTTAKATKSMQQALDVRNAGCTSNQDAAAIRVEIDDHCEEINAMICELIIQDQLQRVPLDTSCKLTWYPGQDTIEGIRFLFG
;
A
#
# COMPACT_ATOMS: atom_id res chain seq x y z
N MET A 1 51.60 12.34 -8.84
CA MET A 1 50.93 11.49 -9.83
C MET A 1 50.62 10.16 -9.18
N GLY A 2 49.44 10.02 -8.58
CA GLY A 2 48.98 8.76 -7.99
C GLY A 2 47.93 8.16 -8.89
N CYS A 3 48.24 7.02 -9.52
CA CYS A 3 47.27 6.22 -10.27
C CYS A 3 46.20 5.71 -9.29
N GLY A 4 45.01 6.31 -9.35
CA GLY A 4 43.83 5.75 -8.71
C GLY A 4 43.45 4.45 -9.42
N ALA A 5 43.57 3.32 -8.72
CA ALA A 5 43.08 2.05 -9.20
C ALA A 5 41.56 2.13 -9.33
N SER A 6 41.07 2.07 -10.57
CA SER A 6 39.67 1.91 -10.91
C SER A 6 39.18 0.56 -10.34
N VAL A 7 38.46 0.60 -9.22
CA VAL A 7 37.76 -0.58 -8.69
C VAL A 7 36.70 -0.96 -9.72
N ALA A 8 36.82 -2.17 -10.29
CA ALA A 8 35.84 -2.68 -11.23
C ALA A 8 34.46 -2.76 -10.53
N PRO A 9 33.36 -2.39 -11.19
CA PRO A 9 32.03 -2.50 -10.61
C PRO A 9 31.77 -3.97 -10.25
N GLU A 10 31.54 -4.25 -8.96
CA GLU A 10 31.07 -5.56 -8.52
C GLU A 10 29.79 -5.90 -9.30
N LYS A 11 29.73 -7.12 -9.84
CA LYS A 11 28.53 -7.59 -10.52
C LYS A 11 27.35 -7.48 -9.53
N PRO A 12 26.18 -6.99 -9.97
CA PRO A 12 24.98 -6.97 -9.14
C PRO A 12 24.82 -8.34 -8.50
N ARG A 13 24.68 -8.36 -7.17
CA ARG A 13 24.40 -9.58 -6.43
C ARG A 13 23.01 -10.02 -6.86
N GLU A 14 22.93 -10.83 -7.92
CA GLU A 14 21.69 -11.53 -8.23
C GLU A 14 21.25 -12.19 -6.93
N LEU A 15 20.04 -11.87 -6.47
CA LEU A 15 19.36 -12.51 -5.35
C LEU A 15 19.29 -14.00 -5.68
N LYS A 16 20.39 -14.70 -5.39
CA LYS A 16 20.56 -16.12 -5.62
C LYS A 16 19.49 -16.80 -4.78
N VAL A 17 18.47 -17.29 -5.48
CA VAL A 17 17.54 -18.32 -5.02
C VAL A 17 16.50 -17.82 -4.00
N LEU A 18 15.52 -17.03 -4.46
CA LEU A 18 14.17 -17.01 -3.85
C LEU A 18 13.18 -17.92 -4.60
N GLN A 19 13.63 -18.68 -5.59
CA GLN A 19 12.74 -19.46 -6.46
C GLN A 19 12.12 -20.69 -5.78
N GLU A 20 12.65 -21.15 -4.64
CA GLU A 20 12.17 -22.35 -3.94
C GLU A 20 12.11 -22.17 -2.42
N ALA A 21 11.64 -21.01 -1.94
CA ALA A 21 11.18 -20.98 -0.56
C ALA A 21 10.06 -22.04 -0.45
N PRO A 22 10.19 -23.05 0.43
CA PRO A 22 9.16 -24.07 0.60
C PRO A 22 7.84 -23.37 0.89
N ALA A 23 6.74 -23.94 0.40
CA ALA A 23 5.41 -23.45 0.78
C ALA A 23 5.36 -23.37 2.31
N PRO A 24 4.80 -22.29 2.89
CA PRO A 24 4.74 -22.15 4.33
C PRO A 24 4.11 -23.41 4.92
N GLU A 25 4.81 -23.99 5.88
CA GLU A 25 4.35 -25.18 6.59
C GLU A 25 3.00 -24.84 7.23
N GLN A 26 1.95 -25.51 6.75
CA GLN A 26 0.60 -25.26 7.26
C GLN A 26 0.50 -25.89 8.64
N LEU A 27 0.55 -25.05 9.67
CA LEU A 27 0.25 -25.49 11.02
C LEU A 27 -1.15 -26.10 11.08
N THR A 28 -1.23 -27.27 11.69
CA THR A 28 -2.49 -27.92 12.05
C THR A 28 -3.19 -27.14 13.16
N PRO A 29 -4.53 -27.22 13.27
CA PRO A 29 -5.26 -26.63 14.39
C PRO A 29 -4.72 -27.06 15.76
N GLU A 30 -4.25 -28.31 15.89
CA GLU A 30 -3.66 -28.86 17.10
C GLU A 30 -2.33 -28.19 17.46
N GLU A 31 -1.47 -27.92 16.48
CA GLU A 31 -0.20 -27.21 16.70
C GLU A 31 -0.43 -25.76 17.15
N VAL A 32 -1.39 -25.08 16.52
CA VAL A 32 -1.80 -23.74 16.91
C VAL A 32 -2.33 -23.73 18.36
N GLU A 33 -3.24 -24.66 18.70
CA GLU A 33 -3.76 -24.77 20.06
C GLU A 33 -2.63 -25.08 21.06
N ALA A 34 -1.65 -25.90 20.68
CA ALA A 34 -0.50 -26.20 21.52
C ALA A 34 0.39 -24.97 21.78
N ILE A 35 0.58 -24.09 20.78
CA ILE A 35 1.29 -22.81 20.95
C ILE A 35 0.56 -21.93 21.98
N PHE A 36 -0.77 -21.79 21.86
CA PHE A 36 -1.55 -21.00 22.81
C PHE A 36 -1.58 -21.62 24.20
N ALA A 37 -1.67 -22.95 24.31
CA ALA A 37 -1.59 -23.65 25.60
C ALA A 37 -0.25 -23.39 26.31
N ARG A 38 0.86 -23.42 25.57
CA ARG A 38 2.18 -23.01 26.10
C ARG A 38 2.17 -21.55 26.52
N GLY A 39 1.63 -20.66 25.70
CA GLY A 39 1.50 -19.23 26.01
C GLY A 39 0.75 -18.98 27.33
N LYS A 40 -0.36 -19.67 27.58
CA LYS A 40 -1.14 -19.57 28.84
C LYS A 40 -0.37 -20.08 30.06
N ALA A 41 0.53 -21.04 29.85
CA ALA A 41 1.34 -21.62 30.93
C ALA A 41 2.55 -20.74 31.32
N VAL A 42 2.90 -19.73 30.51
CA VAL A 42 3.98 -18.79 30.83
C VAL A 42 3.49 -17.74 31.84
N PRO A 43 4.15 -17.58 33.00
CA PRO A 43 3.78 -16.56 33.98
C PRO A 43 4.09 -15.13 33.50
N ASP A 44 3.56 -14.14 34.21
CA ASP A 44 3.97 -12.71 34.13
C ASP A 44 3.75 -12.00 32.78
N GLY A 45 2.90 -12.53 31.89
CA GLY A 45 2.51 -11.86 30.64
C GLY A 45 3.47 -12.10 29.46
N ASP A 46 4.53 -12.87 29.66
CA ASP A 46 5.46 -13.28 28.59
C ASP A 46 4.83 -14.29 27.61
N GLY A 47 3.66 -14.83 27.94
CA GLY A 47 2.88 -15.72 27.08
C GLY A 47 2.63 -15.14 25.68
N ALA A 48 2.33 -13.84 25.57
CA ALA A 48 2.16 -13.20 24.27
C ALA A 48 3.45 -13.16 23.46
N ALA A 49 4.60 -12.95 24.10
CA ALA A 49 5.87 -12.96 23.41
C ALA A 49 6.22 -14.36 22.88
N LEU A 50 5.92 -15.42 23.65
CA LEU A 50 6.05 -16.81 23.19
C LEU A 50 5.16 -17.07 21.98
N VAL A 51 3.86 -16.72 22.07
CA VAL A 51 2.91 -16.93 20.97
C VAL A 51 3.38 -16.23 19.69
N HIS A 52 3.84 -14.98 19.75
CA HIS A 52 4.34 -14.28 18.55
C HIS A 52 5.70 -14.78 18.04
N ARG A 53 6.47 -15.54 18.84
CA ARG A 53 7.70 -16.17 18.34
C ARG A 53 7.41 -17.49 17.63
N GLU A 54 6.44 -18.24 18.15
CA GLU A 54 6.14 -19.59 17.68
C GLU A 54 5.03 -19.64 16.62
N LEU A 55 4.05 -18.74 16.69
CA LEU A 55 3.00 -18.62 15.69
C LEU A 55 3.50 -17.75 14.53
N PRO A 56 3.59 -18.29 13.29
CA PRO A 56 4.06 -17.53 12.13
C PRO A 56 3.21 -16.27 11.85
N ALA A 57 3.86 -15.23 11.33
CA ALA A 57 3.22 -13.92 11.14
C ALA A 57 2.06 -13.93 10.14
N GLU A 58 2.04 -14.88 9.21
CA GLU A 58 0.91 -15.12 8.32
C GLU A 58 -0.34 -15.59 9.04
N TRP A 59 -0.30 -15.92 10.33
CA TRP A 59 -1.49 -16.21 11.14
C TRP A 59 -1.97 -15.01 11.97
N TRP A 60 -1.32 -13.84 11.86
CA TRP A 60 -1.68 -12.64 12.63
C TRP A 60 -2.69 -11.77 11.87
N GLY A 61 -3.68 -12.40 11.24
CA GLY A 61 -4.67 -11.74 10.40
C GLY A 61 -5.84 -11.13 11.17
N VAL A 62 -6.43 -10.09 10.59
CA VAL A 62 -7.77 -9.59 10.93
C VAL A 62 -8.73 -9.86 9.79
N GLY A 63 -9.99 -10.18 10.10
CA GLY A 63 -11.04 -10.36 9.11
C GLY A 63 -11.68 -9.04 8.68
N LYS A 64 -12.36 -9.04 7.52
CA LYS A 64 -13.07 -7.86 7.00
C LYS A 64 -14.05 -7.26 8.00
N ALA A 65 -14.84 -8.11 8.68
CA ALA A 65 -15.83 -7.68 9.67
C ALA A 65 -15.16 -7.06 10.92
N GLN A 66 -14.00 -7.58 11.35
CA GLN A 66 -13.24 -7.04 12.47
C GLN A 66 -12.68 -5.65 12.16
N LEU A 67 -12.33 -5.39 10.89
CA LEU A 67 -11.89 -4.08 10.44
C LEU A 67 -13.02 -3.05 10.42
N VAL A 68 -14.25 -3.47 10.07
CA VAL A 68 -15.45 -2.63 10.20
C VAL A 68 -15.73 -2.30 11.67
N GLN A 69 -15.71 -3.33 12.54
CA GLN A 69 -15.91 -3.16 13.98
C GLN A 69 -14.85 -2.25 14.62
N LEU A 70 -13.60 -2.28 14.13
CA LEU A 70 -12.57 -1.34 14.57
C LEU A 70 -13.00 0.10 14.29
N GLY A 71 -13.45 0.41 13.07
CA GLY A 71 -13.95 1.74 12.71
C GLY A 71 -15.12 2.18 13.59
N GLU A 72 -16.11 1.30 13.78
CA GLU A 72 -17.27 1.57 14.64
C GLU A 72 -16.88 1.88 16.09
N ARG A 73 -15.98 1.07 16.68
CA ARG A 73 -15.48 1.30 18.05
C ARG A 73 -14.74 2.61 18.20
N ILE A 74 -13.92 2.98 17.21
CA ILE A 74 -13.22 4.28 17.26
C ILE A 74 -14.22 5.44 17.17
N GLN A 75 -15.24 5.32 16.31
CA GLN A 75 -16.32 6.31 16.24
C GLN A 75 -17.06 6.44 17.58
N GLU A 76 -17.36 5.33 18.26
CA GLU A 76 -17.96 5.32 19.59
C GLU A 76 -17.10 6.05 20.63
N ILE A 77 -15.79 5.77 20.65
CA ILE A 77 -14.84 6.44 21.56
C ILE A 77 -14.81 7.95 21.30
N LEU A 78 -14.80 8.39 20.05
CA LEU A 78 -14.84 9.82 19.69
C LEU A 78 -16.14 10.52 20.11
N MET A 79 -17.25 9.76 20.18
CA MET A 79 -18.52 10.22 20.74
C MET A 79 -18.57 10.18 22.28
N GLY A 80 -17.46 9.87 22.95
CA GLY A 80 -17.38 9.77 24.40
C GLY A 80 -18.07 8.51 24.96
N LYS A 81 -18.23 7.47 24.14
CA LYS A 81 -18.79 6.18 24.58
C LYS A 81 -17.67 5.19 24.89
N GLY A 82 -17.83 4.47 25.99
CA GLY A 82 -16.90 3.41 26.40
C GLY A 82 -15.77 3.88 27.32
N PRO A 83 -14.85 2.97 27.69
CA PRO A 83 -13.84 3.22 28.72
C PRO A 83 -12.52 3.79 28.18
N PHE A 84 -12.39 3.97 26.87
CA PHE A 84 -11.17 4.45 26.23
C PHE A 84 -11.28 5.94 25.87
N GLU A 85 -10.14 6.60 25.73
CA GLU A 85 -10.06 8.02 25.35
C GLU A 85 -9.08 8.18 24.18
N LEU A 86 -9.52 8.87 23.13
CA LEU A 86 -8.66 9.26 22.02
C LEU A 86 -8.42 10.77 22.10
N VAL A 87 -7.15 11.14 22.28
CA VAL A 87 -6.73 12.53 22.41
C VAL A 87 -5.94 12.94 21.16
N ASN A 88 -6.34 14.07 20.55
CA ASN A 88 -5.49 14.69 19.55
C ASN A 88 -4.33 15.42 20.24
N LEU A 89 -3.11 14.95 20.00
CA LEU A 89 -1.92 15.44 20.68
C LEU A 89 -1.53 16.82 20.16
N SER A 90 -1.17 17.71 21.07
CA SER A 90 -0.61 19.02 20.71
C SER A 90 0.72 18.87 19.95
N LYS A 91 1.09 19.88 19.16
CA LYS A 91 2.40 19.93 18.47
C LYS A 91 3.59 19.64 19.38
N GLN A 92 3.54 20.12 20.63
CA GLN A 92 4.60 19.89 21.62
C GLN A 92 4.66 18.42 22.06
N GLN A 93 3.51 17.80 22.33
CA GLN A 93 3.44 16.38 22.67
C GLN A 93 3.91 15.50 21.50
N CYS A 94 3.47 15.79 20.27
CA CYS A 94 3.92 15.10 19.07
C CYS A 94 5.45 15.16 18.92
N ARG A 95 6.04 16.34 19.10
CA ARG A 95 7.51 16.53 19.04
C ARG A 95 8.24 15.70 20.11
N LYS A 96 7.70 15.64 21.34
CA LYS A 96 8.28 14.84 22.44
C LYS A 96 8.24 13.34 22.12
N LEU A 97 7.16 12.88 21.51
CA LEU A 97 6.95 11.47 21.14
C LEU A 97 7.54 11.11 19.76
N GLN A 98 8.14 12.07 19.06
CA GLN A 98 8.67 11.90 17.70
C GLN A 98 7.62 11.39 16.69
N ILE A 99 6.36 11.76 16.87
CA ILE A 99 5.28 11.46 15.93
C ILE A 99 4.90 12.73 15.14
N PRO A 100 4.41 12.58 13.89
CA PRO A 100 3.89 13.72 13.13
C PRO A 100 2.72 14.39 13.85
N TYR A 101 2.65 15.72 13.77
CA TYR A 101 1.46 16.46 14.21
C TYR A 101 0.27 16.14 13.31
N TYR A 102 -0.92 16.05 13.91
CA TYR A 102 -2.16 15.73 13.22
C TYR A 102 -3.19 16.85 13.40
N GLU A 103 -3.77 17.32 12.29
CA GLU A 103 -4.70 18.43 12.33
C GLU A 103 -6.03 18.03 12.97
N GLU A 104 -6.58 18.89 13.82
CA GLU A 104 -7.87 18.65 14.49
C GLU A 104 -9.03 18.43 13.50
N SER A 105 -9.02 19.17 12.37
CA SER A 105 -10.00 19.01 11.31
C SER A 105 -10.00 17.59 10.74
N LYS A 106 -8.82 16.98 10.56
CA LYS A 106 -8.70 15.58 10.10
C LYS A 106 -9.07 14.58 11.19
N PHE A 107 -8.62 14.84 12.42
CA PHE A 107 -8.93 14.00 13.59
C PHE A 107 -10.44 13.83 13.79
N ARG A 108 -11.23 14.88 13.54
CA ARG A 108 -12.69 14.90 13.69
C ARG A 108 -13.46 14.55 12.41
N ALA A 109 -12.80 14.46 11.26
CA ALA A 109 -13.48 14.18 10.00
C ALA A 109 -14.00 12.73 9.97
N GLU A 110 -15.26 12.55 9.58
CA GLU A 110 -15.95 11.25 9.57
C GLU A 110 -15.36 10.26 8.56
N ASP A 111 -14.71 10.76 7.51
CA ASP A 111 -14.10 9.97 6.44
C ASP A 111 -12.59 9.77 6.60
N ILE A 112 -11.96 10.48 7.54
CA ILE A 112 -10.51 10.39 7.82
C ILE A 112 -10.27 9.83 9.22
N GLY A 113 -10.69 10.56 10.25
CA GLY A 113 -10.56 10.18 11.65
C GLY A 113 -9.15 10.30 12.22
N PRO A 114 -8.95 9.86 13.48
CA PRO A 114 -7.64 9.82 14.14
C PRO A 114 -6.65 8.96 13.35
N ASN A 115 -5.38 9.31 13.39
CA ASN A 115 -4.37 8.50 12.71
C ASN A 115 -4.03 7.22 13.50
N MET A 116 -3.37 6.26 12.84
CA MET A 116 -3.03 4.99 13.48
C MET A 116 -2.06 5.11 14.67
N TYR A 117 -1.22 6.15 14.76
CA TYR A 117 -0.45 6.40 15.99
C TYR A 117 -1.36 6.68 17.18
N GLN A 118 -2.38 7.53 16.99
CA GLN A 118 -3.34 7.89 18.04
C GLN A 118 -4.25 6.72 18.40
N VAL A 119 -4.74 5.99 17.40
CA VAL A 119 -5.53 4.77 17.61
C VAL A 119 -4.72 3.71 18.34
N ASN A 120 -3.43 3.59 18.04
CA ASN A 120 -2.56 2.64 18.73
C ASN A 120 -2.44 2.94 20.23
N GLU A 121 -2.13 4.20 20.57
CA GLU A 121 -1.92 4.61 21.96
C GLU A 121 -3.22 4.69 22.76
N GLY A 122 -4.30 5.22 22.18
CA GLY A 122 -5.56 5.45 22.89
C GLY A 122 -6.52 4.26 22.89
N PHE A 123 -6.37 3.31 21.96
CA PHE A 123 -7.26 2.15 21.86
C PHE A 123 -6.53 0.82 21.76
N ILE A 124 -5.74 0.55 20.72
CA ILE A 124 -5.21 -0.80 20.45
C ILE A 124 -4.37 -1.30 21.62
N ARG A 125 -3.39 -0.51 22.09
CA ARG A 125 -2.55 -0.89 23.22
C ARG A 125 -3.38 -1.11 24.48
N PRO A 126 -4.20 -0.15 24.97
CA PRO A 126 -5.09 -0.37 26.12
C PRO A 126 -5.98 -1.60 26.00
N PHE A 127 -6.65 -1.78 24.85
CA PHE A 127 -7.56 -2.89 24.59
C PHE A 127 -6.84 -4.24 24.70
N THR A 128 -5.65 -4.33 24.11
CA THR A 128 -4.87 -5.57 24.08
C THR A 128 -4.09 -5.87 25.37
N ARG A 129 -4.10 -4.98 26.37
CA ARG A 129 -3.58 -5.31 27.72
C ARG A 129 -4.47 -6.34 28.43
N ALA A 130 -5.76 -6.34 28.12
CA ALA A 130 -6.68 -7.33 28.67
C ALA A 130 -6.34 -8.73 28.10
N PRO A 131 -6.49 -9.79 28.91
CA PRO A 131 -6.26 -11.14 28.42
C PRO A 131 -7.31 -11.55 27.38
N SER A 132 -6.87 -12.11 26.27
CA SER A 132 -7.71 -12.88 25.35
C SER A 132 -7.28 -14.33 25.43
N ASP A 133 -8.23 -15.22 25.68
CA ASP A 133 -7.96 -16.64 25.93
C ASP A 133 -6.92 -16.87 27.05
N GLY A 134 -6.94 -16.02 28.08
CA GLY A 134 -6.03 -16.07 29.22
C GLY A 134 -4.64 -15.45 28.99
N ILE A 135 -4.34 -14.91 27.80
CA ILE A 135 -3.02 -14.33 27.48
C ILE A 135 -3.17 -12.80 27.30
N PRO A 136 -2.57 -11.96 28.17
CA PRO A 136 -2.54 -10.51 27.98
C PRO A 136 -1.50 -10.10 26.93
N PHE A 137 -1.59 -8.87 26.41
CA PHE A 137 -0.62 -8.26 25.49
C PHE A 137 -0.49 -8.91 24.11
N LEU A 138 -1.45 -9.75 23.71
CA LEU A 138 -1.55 -10.22 22.32
C LEU A 138 -1.72 -9.04 21.35
N SER A 139 -1.32 -9.19 20.08
CA SER A 139 -1.67 -8.19 19.06
C SER A 139 -3.18 -8.07 18.91
N TYR A 140 -3.69 -6.98 18.32
CA TYR A 140 -5.13 -6.84 18.08
C TYR A 140 -5.68 -8.02 17.28
N ALA A 141 -4.94 -8.45 16.26
CA ALA A 141 -5.28 -9.61 15.43
C ALA A 141 -5.44 -10.89 16.26
N LEU A 142 -4.47 -11.25 17.10
CA LEU A 142 -4.53 -12.45 17.93
C LEU A 142 -5.46 -12.31 19.13
N HIS A 143 -5.72 -11.09 19.60
CA HIS A 143 -6.73 -10.81 20.60
C HIS A 143 -8.13 -11.09 20.06
N CYS A 144 -8.41 -10.71 18.81
CA CYS A 144 -9.69 -10.97 18.13
C CYS A 144 -9.81 -12.41 17.61
N ASN A 145 -8.70 -13.04 17.26
CA ASN A 145 -8.64 -14.40 16.71
C ASN A 145 -7.69 -15.26 17.58
N PRO A 146 -8.12 -15.74 18.76
CA PRO A 146 -7.33 -16.63 19.58
C PRO A 146 -7.30 -18.02 18.92
N ARG A 147 -6.20 -18.30 18.21
CA ARG A 147 -5.89 -19.36 17.22
C ARG A 147 -5.37 -18.80 15.87
N GLY A 148 -5.25 -17.49 15.77
CA GLY A 148 -4.82 -16.83 14.54
C GLY A 148 -5.87 -16.88 13.43
N LEU A 149 -5.60 -16.09 12.40
CA LEU A 149 -6.36 -16.05 11.16
C LEU A 149 -5.34 -15.93 10.03
N LEU A 150 -5.37 -16.89 9.10
CA LEU A 150 -4.42 -16.91 7.98
C LEU A 150 -4.60 -15.66 7.09
N CYS A 151 -3.49 -14.97 6.84
CA CYS A 151 -3.36 -13.78 6.02
C CYS A 151 -3.26 -14.17 4.54
N ASP A 152 -4.37 -14.04 3.82
CA ASP A 152 -4.41 -14.14 2.36
C ASP A 152 -4.39 -12.77 1.68
N LEU A 153 -4.42 -11.69 2.47
CA LEU A 153 -4.28 -10.30 2.04
C LEU A 153 -3.15 -9.61 2.83
N PHE A 154 -2.30 -8.86 2.15
CA PHE A 154 -1.30 -8.01 2.80
C PHE A 154 -1.67 -6.54 2.60
N ILE A 155 -1.75 -5.75 3.68
CA ILE A 155 -2.06 -4.33 3.60
C ILE A 155 -0.80 -3.52 3.92
N SER A 156 -0.23 -2.92 2.87
CA SER A 156 0.81 -1.90 3.03
C SER A 156 0.14 -0.55 3.20
N HIS A 157 0.45 0.12 4.30
CA HIS A 157 -0.20 1.36 4.67
C HIS A 157 0.72 2.24 5.52
N ALA A 158 0.37 3.51 5.67
CA ALA A 158 1.13 4.43 6.51
C ALA A 158 0.50 4.59 7.88
N TRP A 159 1.32 4.68 8.93
CA TRP A 159 0.82 4.93 10.29
C TRP A 159 0.19 6.32 10.49
N ALA A 160 0.52 7.28 9.63
CA ALA A 160 -0.10 8.61 9.67
C ALA A 160 -1.48 8.67 8.99
N GLU A 161 -1.94 7.55 8.41
CA GLU A 161 -3.25 7.42 7.81
C GLU A 161 -4.37 7.49 8.87
N GLY A 162 -5.48 8.15 8.51
CA GLY A 162 -6.67 8.20 9.34
C GLY A 162 -7.39 6.84 9.35
N VAL A 163 -7.85 6.40 10.52
CA VAL A 163 -8.43 5.06 10.68
C VAL A 163 -9.72 4.86 9.88
N PHE A 164 -10.54 5.89 9.68
CA PHE A 164 -11.76 5.78 8.86
C PHE A 164 -11.43 5.73 7.37
N GLU A 165 -10.41 6.49 6.96
CA GLU A 165 -9.88 6.43 5.60
C GLU A 165 -9.32 5.04 5.29
N LEU A 166 -8.50 4.49 6.20
CA LEU A 166 -7.91 3.14 6.09
C LEU A 166 -8.99 2.07 6.03
N THR A 167 -9.83 2.00 7.07
CA THR A 167 -10.85 0.94 7.20
C THR A 167 -11.84 1.01 6.04
N GLY A 168 -12.36 2.20 5.70
CA GLY A 168 -13.28 2.39 4.60
C GLY A 168 -12.68 2.00 3.25
N THR A 169 -11.43 2.40 2.98
CA THR A 169 -10.74 2.06 1.73
C THR A 169 -10.47 0.57 1.60
N VAL A 170 -9.90 -0.04 2.64
CA VAL A 170 -9.57 -1.46 2.65
C VAL A 170 -10.83 -2.33 2.57
N VAL A 171 -11.90 -2.00 3.32
CA VAL A 171 -13.17 -2.76 3.28
C VAL A 171 -13.81 -2.72 1.89
N ARG A 172 -13.80 -1.58 1.20
CA ARG A 172 -14.31 -1.46 -0.17
C ARG A 172 -13.48 -2.24 -1.18
N ALA A 173 -12.16 -2.24 -1.01
CA ALA A 173 -11.24 -2.93 -1.91
C ALA A 173 -10.93 -4.39 -1.51
N TRP A 174 -11.55 -4.90 -0.45
CA TRP A 174 -11.30 -6.23 0.07
C TRP A 174 -11.70 -7.32 -0.94
N PRO A 175 -10.75 -8.13 -1.45
CA PRO A 175 -11.06 -9.16 -2.44
C PRO A 175 -12.01 -10.22 -1.88
N ALA A 176 -13.01 -10.62 -2.67
CA ALA A 176 -14.05 -11.56 -2.21
C ALA A 176 -13.49 -12.93 -1.75
N ASN A 177 -12.33 -13.30 -2.27
CA ASN A 177 -11.65 -14.56 -1.96
C ASN A 177 -10.61 -14.43 -0.83
N CYS A 178 -10.49 -13.27 -0.16
CA CYS A 178 -9.61 -13.10 0.99
C CYS A 178 -10.40 -13.14 2.31
N ARG A 179 -9.91 -13.89 3.28
CA ARG A 179 -10.49 -14.07 4.62
C ARG A 179 -9.80 -13.20 5.67
N GLY A 180 -8.48 -13.08 5.60
CA GLY A 180 -7.65 -12.45 6.63
C GLY A 180 -6.62 -11.52 6.04
N ALA A 181 -6.46 -10.35 6.63
CA ALA A 181 -5.48 -9.36 6.24
C ALA A 181 -4.41 -9.18 7.31
N TYR A 182 -3.15 -9.18 6.88
CA TYR A 182 -2.06 -8.63 7.66
C TYR A 182 -2.07 -7.11 7.55
N ILE A 183 -2.26 -6.40 8.67
CA ILE A 183 -2.20 -4.93 8.77
C ILE A 183 -1.24 -4.61 9.91
N CYS A 184 -0.10 -3.98 9.64
CA CYS A 184 1.00 -3.92 10.62
C CYS A 184 0.60 -3.26 11.96
N ALA A 185 -0.30 -2.28 11.95
CA ALA A 185 -0.80 -1.64 13.17
C ALA A 185 -1.68 -2.57 14.04
N LEU A 186 -2.28 -3.61 13.45
CA LEU A 186 -3.19 -4.55 14.12
C LEU A 186 -2.55 -5.93 14.38
N ALA A 187 -1.68 -6.37 13.46
CA ALA A 187 -1.05 -7.69 13.48
C ALA A 187 0.14 -7.76 14.44
N ASN A 188 0.92 -6.68 14.54
CA ASN A 188 2.11 -6.66 15.38
C ASN A 188 1.77 -6.50 16.87
N PRO A 189 2.54 -7.10 17.79
CA PRO A 189 2.36 -6.95 19.23
C PRO A 189 2.75 -5.55 19.73
N GLN A 190 1.79 -4.63 19.71
CA GLN A 190 1.99 -3.21 20.05
C GLN A 190 2.39 -2.96 21.52
N ASN A 191 2.17 -3.94 22.39
CA ASN A 191 2.57 -3.89 23.80
C ASN A 191 3.92 -4.58 24.08
N LEU A 192 4.60 -5.13 23.07
CA LEU A 192 5.88 -5.84 23.22
C LEU A 192 6.99 -5.17 22.37
N PRO A 193 7.43 -3.95 22.71
CA PRO A 193 8.36 -3.19 21.88
C PRO A 193 9.75 -3.85 21.74
N GLU A 194 10.22 -4.57 22.75
CA GLU A 194 11.50 -5.32 22.70
C GLU A 194 11.41 -6.47 21.71
N LEU A 195 10.30 -7.22 21.73
CA LEU A 195 10.05 -8.27 20.74
C LEU A 195 9.95 -7.68 19.34
N MET A 196 9.23 -6.57 19.16
CA MET A 196 9.13 -5.92 17.86
C MET A 196 10.48 -5.45 17.34
N SER A 197 11.31 -4.85 18.20
CA SER A 197 12.67 -4.43 17.85
C SER A 197 13.54 -5.60 17.40
N HIS A 198 13.37 -6.77 18.03
CA HIS A 198 14.05 -8.00 17.61
C HIS A 198 13.50 -8.53 16.27
N LEU A 199 12.18 -8.56 16.10
CA LEU A 199 11.54 -9.07 14.89
C LEU A 199 11.91 -8.25 13.65
N ILE A 200 12.09 -6.93 13.77
CA ILE A 200 12.44 -6.04 12.65
C ILE A 200 13.95 -5.77 12.52
N GLN A 201 14.79 -6.45 13.32
CA GLN A 201 16.24 -6.22 13.34
C GLN A 201 16.87 -6.34 11.96
N THR A 202 16.35 -7.23 11.12
CA THR A 202 16.66 -7.27 9.69
C THR A 202 15.37 -7.26 8.86
N PRO A 203 15.36 -6.61 7.69
CA PRO A 203 14.17 -6.54 6.85
C PRO A 203 13.62 -7.93 6.48
N THR A 204 14.49 -8.91 6.24
CA THR A 204 14.10 -10.29 5.89
C THR A 204 13.69 -11.17 7.07
N ALA A 205 14.00 -10.77 8.31
CA ALA A 205 13.44 -11.41 9.51
C ALA A 205 12.07 -10.85 9.89
N SER A 206 11.74 -9.64 9.41
CA SER A 206 10.52 -8.92 9.77
C SER A 206 9.24 -9.72 9.47
N PRO A 207 8.18 -9.55 10.29
CA PRO A 207 6.88 -10.17 10.01
C PRO A 207 6.31 -9.71 8.66
N PHE A 208 6.68 -8.50 8.19
CA PHE A 208 6.33 -7.98 6.86
C PHE A 208 6.81 -8.90 5.75
N TYR A 209 8.10 -9.23 5.78
CA TYR A 209 8.71 -10.11 4.80
C TYR A 209 8.20 -11.55 4.93
N ARG A 210 8.03 -12.05 6.17
CA ARG A 210 7.54 -13.41 6.42
C ARG A 210 6.15 -13.64 5.83
N VAL A 211 5.23 -12.69 6.00
CA VAL A 211 3.89 -12.79 5.39
C VAL A 211 3.99 -12.75 3.87
N LEU A 212 4.78 -11.84 3.28
CA LEU A 212 4.94 -11.76 1.82
C LEU A 212 5.61 -13.01 1.23
N LEU A 213 6.54 -13.63 1.95
CA LEU A 213 7.20 -14.89 1.58
C LEU A 213 6.20 -16.03 1.42
N CYS A 214 5.10 -16.01 2.19
CA CYS A 214 3.99 -16.95 2.09
C CYS A 214 3.11 -16.72 0.84
N ARG A 215 3.42 -15.69 0.03
CA ARG A 215 2.70 -15.30 -1.19
C ARG A 215 1.20 -15.15 -0.97
N PRO A 216 0.75 -14.14 -0.19
CA PRO A 216 -0.67 -13.85 -0.04
C PRO A 216 -1.30 -13.62 -1.41
N ARG A 217 -2.62 -13.83 -1.51
CA ARG A 217 -3.35 -13.76 -2.80
C ARG A 217 -3.21 -12.38 -3.43
N GLN A 218 -3.13 -11.34 -2.60
CA GLN A 218 -2.94 -9.97 -3.04
C GLN A 218 -2.28 -9.13 -1.95
N MET A 219 -1.59 -8.09 -2.37
CA MET A 219 -1.17 -6.95 -1.56
C MET A 219 -1.95 -5.71 -1.98
N LEU A 220 -2.50 -4.96 -1.03
CA LEU A 220 -3.06 -3.63 -1.26
C LEU A 220 -2.09 -2.57 -0.73
N MET A 221 -1.71 -1.62 -1.59
CA MET A 221 -1.01 -0.40 -1.21
C MET A 221 -2.03 0.72 -1.02
N VAL A 222 -2.25 1.13 0.23
CA VAL A 222 -3.32 2.06 0.61
C VAL A 222 -2.82 3.50 0.59
N ALA A 223 -3.40 4.31 -0.30
CA ALA A 223 -3.13 5.74 -0.38
C ALA A 223 -4.02 6.52 0.59
N ASN A 224 -3.43 7.52 1.26
CA ASN A 224 -4.12 8.34 2.25
C ASN A 224 -3.78 9.84 2.14
N CYS A 225 -4.67 10.69 2.65
CA CYS A 225 -4.56 12.14 2.56
C CYS A 225 -3.44 12.76 3.41
N ASN A 226 -2.71 11.96 4.21
CA ASN A 226 -1.76 12.46 5.21
C ASN A 226 -0.32 12.30 4.77
N VAL A 227 0.03 11.15 4.21
CA VAL A 227 1.39 10.87 3.75
C VAL A 227 1.36 9.96 2.54
N PRO A 228 2.14 10.26 1.48
CA PRO A 228 2.26 9.35 0.36
C PRO A 228 2.89 8.04 0.81
N ILE A 229 2.24 6.90 0.52
CA ILE A 229 2.73 5.60 0.97
C ILE A 229 4.16 5.30 0.47
N HIS A 230 4.50 5.74 -0.74
CA HIS A 230 5.81 5.55 -1.35
C HIS A 230 6.92 6.41 -0.69
N SER A 231 6.57 7.35 0.20
CA SER A 231 7.55 8.10 1.00
C SER A 231 7.90 7.41 2.32
N ARG A 232 7.33 6.23 2.60
CA ARG A 232 7.59 5.42 3.80
C ARG A 232 8.47 4.24 3.42
N LEU A 233 9.68 4.20 3.95
CA LEU A 233 10.72 3.25 3.52
C LEU A 233 10.32 1.79 3.72
N TRP A 234 9.63 1.46 4.82
CA TRP A 234 9.06 0.12 5.03
C TRP A 234 8.02 -0.26 3.97
N CYS A 235 7.15 0.67 3.54
CA CYS A 235 6.17 0.39 2.48
C CYS A 235 6.85 0.20 1.10
N VAL A 236 7.96 0.90 0.85
CA VAL A 236 8.79 0.70 -0.35
C VAL A 236 9.45 -0.69 -0.32
N PHE A 237 9.95 -1.11 0.84
CA PHE A 237 10.48 -2.46 1.03
C PHE A 237 9.41 -3.54 0.79
N GLU A 238 8.21 -3.38 1.35
CA GLU A 238 7.09 -4.30 1.12
C GLU A 238 6.73 -4.39 -0.38
N ALA A 239 6.69 -3.25 -1.08
CA ALA A 239 6.46 -3.19 -2.53
C ALA A 239 7.57 -3.90 -3.32
N HIS A 240 8.84 -3.72 -2.93
CA HIS A 240 9.96 -4.46 -3.49
C HIS A 240 9.79 -5.98 -3.29
N CYS A 241 9.51 -6.41 -2.06
CA CYS A 241 9.32 -7.83 -1.73
C CYS A 241 8.17 -8.44 -2.53
N ALA A 242 7.01 -7.77 -2.59
CA ALA A 242 5.87 -8.25 -3.36
C ALA A 242 6.20 -8.42 -4.85
N ARG A 243 6.92 -7.46 -5.44
CA ARG A 243 7.40 -7.56 -6.83
C ARG A 243 8.32 -8.76 -7.02
N THR A 244 9.34 -8.89 -6.18
CA THR A 244 10.34 -9.97 -6.25
C THR A 244 9.71 -11.34 -6.06
N LEU A 245 8.75 -11.46 -5.14
CA LEU A 245 8.04 -12.70 -4.81
C LEU A 245 6.82 -12.95 -5.72
N ARG A 246 6.54 -12.04 -6.67
CA ARG A 246 5.40 -12.07 -7.59
C ARG A 246 4.04 -12.15 -6.90
N VAL A 247 3.92 -11.48 -5.75
CA VAL A 247 2.64 -11.24 -5.08
C VAL A 247 1.85 -10.22 -5.91
N PRO A 248 0.61 -10.50 -6.32
CA PRO A 248 -0.21 -9.51 -7.02
C PRO A 248 -0.39 -8.25 -6.17
N VAL A 249 -0.11 -7.07 -6.73
CA VAL A 249 -0.25 -5.79 -6.03
C VAL A 249 -1.37 -4.99 -6.67
N ALA A 250 -2.22 -4.37 -5.85
CA ALA A 250 -3.12 -3.31 -6.28
C ALA A 250 -2.90 -2.05 -5.43
N VAL A 251 -3.16 -0.89 -6.03
CA VAL A 251 -3.21 0.38 -5.32
C VAL A 251 -4.66 0.75 -5.05
N VAL A 252 -4.95 1.26 -3.86
CA VAL A 252 -6.31 1.60 -3.44
C VAL A 252 -6.33 2.96 -2.76
N GLY A 253 -7.49 3.61 -2.71
CA GLY A 253 -7.64 4.97 -2.21
C GLY A 253 -7.68 6.02 -3.33
N ALA A 254 -7.49 7.29 -2.98
CA ALA A 254 -7.55 8.39 -3.94
C ALA A 254 -6.18 8.58 -4.64
N PRO A 255 -6.10 8.74 -5.97
CA PRO A 255 -4.83 8.85 -6.70
C PRO A 255 -3.99 10.05 -6.28
N GLU A 256 -4.67 11.14 -5.90
CA GLU A 256 -4.05 12.38 -5.45
C GLU A 256 -3.28 12.16 -4.15
N HIS A 257 -3.65 11.13 -3.39
CA HIS A 257 -3.01 10.74 -2.14
C HIS A 257 -1.65 10.07 -2.35
N PHE A 258 -1.37 9.57 -3.55
CA PHE A 258 0.00 9.23 -3.92
C PHE A 258 0.89 10.46 -4.11
N ALA A 259 0.33 11.67 -4.14
CA ALA A 259 1.05 12.91 -4.39
C ALA A 259 0.98 13.90 -3.21
N THR A 260 0.56 13.49 -2.01
CA THR A 260 0.28 14.39 -0.86
C THR A 260 1.49 15.08 -0.23
N ASN A 261 2.70 14.97 -0.78
CA ASN A 261 3.86 15.67 -0.21
C ASN A 261 3.69 17.19 -0.36
N THR A 262 3.81 17.94 0.74
CA THR A 262 3.42 19.37 0.88
C THR A 262 4.10 20.32 -0.11
N HIS A 263 5.25 19.93 -0.66
CA HIS A 263 6.00 20.72 -1.65
C HIS A 263 5.88 20.19 -3.09
N ALA A 264 5.39 18.96 -3.29
CA ALA A 264 5.34 18.30 -4.60
C ALA A 264 3.91 18.14 -5.16
N SER A 265 2.87 18.37 -4.34
CA SER A 265 1.50 17.90 -4.63
C SER A 265 0.91 18.42 -5.93
N GLY A 266 1.02 19.72 -6.22
CA GLY A 266 0.45 20.28 -7.45
C GLY A 266 1.10 19.75 -8.72
N GLN A 267 2.43 19.61 -8.74
CA GLN A 267 3.14 19.09 -9.92
C GLN A 267 2.96 17.58 -10.07
N ALA A 268 3.05 16.84 -8.97
CA ALA A 268 2.84 15.40 -8.93
C ALA A 268 1.41 15.04 -9.37
N GLN A 269 0.39 15.70 -8.83
CA GLN A 269 -0.99 15.51 -9.27
C GLN A 269 -1.19 15.83 -10.76
N ARG A 270 -0.59 16.92 -11.25
CA ARG A 270 -0.62 17.23 -12.70
C ARG A 270 0.10 16.16 -13.53
N ALA A 271 1.21 15.62 -13.05
CA ALA A 271 1.94 14.56 -13.73
C ALA A 271 1.11 13.26 -13.80
N ILE A 272 0.49 12.86 -12.67
CA ILE A 272 -0.43 11.73 -12.59
C ILE A 272 -1.60 11.91 -13.56
N ARG A 273 -2.31 13.05 -13.50
CA ARG A 273 -3.44 13.34 -14.40
C ARG A 273 -3.01 13.32 -15.87
N ARG A 274 -1.84 13.87 -16.21
CA ARG A 274 -1.28 13.83 -17.58
C ARG A 274 -0.95 12.41 -18.02
N ALA A 275 -0.39 11.58 -17.13
CA ALA A 275 -0.05 10.19 -17.44
C ALA A 275 -1.31 9.36 -17.71
N ILE A 276 -2.34 9.50 -16.86
CA ILE A 276 -3.64 8.85 -17.04
C ILE A 276 -4.30 9.31 -18.35
N ALA A 277 -4.36 10.62 -18.59
CA ALA A 277 -4.95 11.16 -19.82
C ALA A 277 -4.19 10.70 -21.08
N ALA A 278 -2.86 10.64 -21.03
CA ALA A 278 -2.03 10.13 -22.13
C ALA A 278 -2.30 8.65 -22.41
N ARG A 279 -2.39 7.82 -21.36
CA ARG A 279 -2.69 6.39 -21.49
C ARG A 279 -4.10 6.13 -22.00
N ARG A 280 -5.10 6.91 -21.57
CA ARG A 280 -6.47 6.87 -22.14
C ARG A 280 -6.47 7.17 -23.63
N ARG A 281 -5.72 8.20 -24.04
CA ARG A 281 -5.59 8.55 -25.46
C ARG A 281 -4.91 7.46 -26.27
N GLU A 282 -3.86 6.83 -25.72
CA GLU A 282 -3.18 5.69 -26.33
C GLU A 282 -4.17 4.53 -26.57
N ARG A 283 -4.90 4.10 -25.52
CA ARG A 283 -5.92 3.05 -25.62
C ARG A 283 -7.01 3.38 -26.65
N ALA A 284 -7.53 4.61 -26.64
CA ALA A 284 -8.56 5.03 -27.58
C ALA A 284 -8.07 5.03 -29.05
N ILE A 285 -6.77 5.26 -29.28
CA ILE A 285 -6.17 5.14 -30.62
C ILE A 285 -6.05 3.66 -31.02
N ASP A 286 -5.62 2.80 -30.10
CA ASP A 286 -5.50 1.36 -30.34
C ASP A 286 -6.87 0.74 -30.64
N ASP A 287 -7.89 1.04 -29.83
CA ASP A 287 -9.27 0.58 -30.03
C ASP A 287 -9.85 1.08 -31.37
N ALA A 288 -9.59 2.36 -31.72
CA ALA A 288 -10.02 2.92 -33.00
C ALA A 288 -9.30 2.29 -34.20
N MET A 289 -8.04 1.89 -34.04
CA MET A 289 -7.26 1.20 -35.05
C MET A 289 -7.79 -0.23 -35.26
N GLU A 290 -8.14 -0.93 -34.17
CA GLU A 290 -8.75 -2.27 -34.23
C GLU A 290 -10.13 -2.23 -34.90
N SER A 291 -11.00 -1.28 -34.53
CA SER A 291 -12.30 -1.08 -35.17
C SER A 291 -12.17 -0.68 -36.65
N ALA A 292 -11.25 0.23 -36.99
CA ALA A 292 -10.98 0.62 -38.36
C ALA A 292 -10.48 -0.57 -39.22
N ALA A 293 -9.68 -1.45 -38.64
CA ALA A 293 -9.20 -2.66 -39.31
C ALA A 293 -10.32 -3.67 -39.58
N ALA A 294 -11.38 -3.67 -38.78
CA ALA A 294 -12.55 -4.52 -38.99
C ALA A 294 -13.50 -3.99 -40.08
N ASP A 295 -13.63 -2.66 -40.21
CA ASP A 295 -14.68 -2.03 -41.04
C ASP A 295 -14.23 -1.54 -42.43
N MET A 296 -12.92 -1.35 -42.68
CA MET A 296 -12.45 -0.67 -43.91
C MET A 296 -12.05 -1.58 -45.08
N ASP A 297 -12.39 -1.11 -46.30
CA ASP A 297 -11.91 -1.64 -47.58
C ASP A 297 -10.39 -1.49 -47.74
N ILE A 298 -9.75 -2.46 -48.41
CA ILE A 298 -8.29 -2.69 -48.43
C ILE A 298 -7.50 -1.45 -48.86
N ILE A 299 -8.04 -0.64 -49.76
CA ILE A 299 -7.36 0.54 -50.31
C ILE A 299 -7.41 1.72 -49.33
N ALA A 300 -8.53 1.92 -48.62
CA ALA A 300 -8.62 2.94 -47.58
C ALA A 300 -7.68 2.58 -46.41
N ALA A 301 -7.57 1.30 -46.08
CA ALA A 301 -6.75 0.81 -44.98
C ALA A 301 -5.29 1.33 -45.03
N GLY A 302 -4.66 1.42 -46.20
CA GLY A 302 -3.27 1.86 -46.33
C GLY A 302 -3.00 3.30 -45.87
N PHE A 303 -3.84 4.26 -46.26
CA PHE A 303 -3.67 5.68 -45.88
C PHE A 303 -3.99 5.92 -44.41
N TYR A 304 -5.03 5.25 -43.90
CA TYR A 304 -5.40 5.36 -42.50
C TYR A 304 -4.38 4.67 -41.60
N HIS A 305 -3.85 3.52 -41.99
CA HIS A 305 -2.83 2.78 -41.22
C HIS A 305 -1.60 3.65 -40.92
N GLN A 306 -0.99 4.29 -41.92
CA GLN A 306 0.15 5.19 -41.71
C GLN A 306 -0.16 6.40 -40.80
N ARG A 307 -1.42 6.85 -40.77
CA ARG A 307 -1.87 7.93 -39.89
C ARG A 307 -2.03 7.43 -38.45
N TYR A 308 -2.67 6.27 -38.26
CA TYR A 308 -2.80 5.60 -36.96
C TYR A 308 -1.44 5.26 -36.36
N GLU A 309 -0.50 4.72 -37.14
CA GLU A 309 0.87 4.44 -36.65
C GLU A 309 1.59 5.69 -36.14
N ARG A 310 1.50 6.80 -36.89
CA ARG A 310 2.07 8.10 -36.45
C ARG A 310 1.43 8.58 -35.16
N TRP A 311 0.11 8.42 -35.01
CA TRP A 311 -0.61 8.78 -33.81
C TRP A 311 -0.26 7.90 -32.62
N ALA A 312 -0.21 6.58 -32.81
CA ALA A 312 0.21 5.63 -31.79
C ALA A 312 1.63 5.94 -31.31
N LYS A 313 2.57 6.24 -32.22
CA LYS A 313 3.93 6.66 -31.87
C LYS A 313 3.97 7.95 -31.04
N THR A 314 3.19 8.97 -31.43
CA THR A 314 3.10 10.23 -30.67
C THR A 314 2.42 10.04 -29.31
N ALA A 315 1.38 9.19 -29.23
CA ALA A 315 0.70 8.84 -27.99
C ALA A 315 1.67 8.13 -27.03
N LYS A 316 2.35 7.08 -27.50
CA LYS A 316 3.40 6.36 -26.75
C LYS A 316 4.49 7.29 -26.22
N LYS A 317 4.99 8.22 -27.05
CA LYS A 317 5.99 9.22 -26.62
C LYS A 317 5.44 10.15 -25.53
N THR A 318 4.19 10.58 -25.66
CA THR A 318 3.50 11.43 -24.67
C THR A 318 3.29 10.67 -23.35
N THR A 319 2.81 9.42 -23.41
CA THR A 319 2.66 8.54 -22.25
C THR A 319 4.00 8.32 -21.55
N ALA A 320 5.07 8.00 -22.29
CA ALA A 320 6.40 7.80 -21.73
C ALA A 320 6.92 9.07 -21.03
N LYS A 321 6.75 10.25 -21.64
CA LYS A 321 7.14 11.52 -21.02
C LYS A 321 6.35 11.83 -19.75
N ALA A 322 5.04 11.58 -19.76
CA ALA A 322 4.18 11.82 -18.60
C ALA A 322 4.49 10.84 -17.46
N THR A 323 4.71 9.57 -17.77
CA THR A 323 5.12 8.53 -16.81
C THR A 323 6.46 8.85 -16.19
N LYS A 324 7.45 9.29 -16.98
CA LYS A 324 8.75 9.75 -16.45
C LYS A 324 8.61 10.93 -15.49
N SER A 325 7.75 11.90 -15.80
CA SER A 325 7.46 13.03 -14.90
C SER A 325 6.78 12.57 -13.61
N MET A 326 5.96 11.54 -13.67
CA MET A 326 5.31 10.95 -12.49
C MET A 326 6.32 10.17 -11.64
N GLN A 327 7.21 9.38 -12.25
CA GLN A 327 8.29 8.68 -11.55
C GLN A 327 9.18 9.64 -10.77
N GLN A 328 9.55 10.78 -11.36
CA GLN A 328 10.32 11.82 -10.67
C GLN A 328 9.57 12.42 -9.47
N ALA A 329 8.25 12.47 -9.54
CA ALA A 329 7.41 13.00 -8.48
C ALA A 329 7.14 12.00 -7.34
N LEU A 330 7.25 10.71 -7.64
CA LEU A 330 6.99 9.60 -6.71
C LEU A 330 8.27 8.86 -6.30
N ASP A 331 9.43 9.54 -6.36
CA ASP A 331 10.72 8.89 -6.26
C ASP A 331 10.96 8.27 -4.87
N VAL A 332 10.91 6.94 -4.81
CA VAL A 332 11.12 6.13 -3.59
C VAL A 332 12.51 6.31 -2.98
N ARG A 333 13.49 6.87 -3.71
CA ARG A 333 14.79 7.24 -3.14
C ARG A 333 14.65 8.26 -2.00
N ASN A 334 13.58 9.06 -2.01
CA ASN A 334 13.30 10.02 -0.93
C ASN A 334 12.50 9.41 0.23
N ALA A 335 12.21 8.10 0.22
CA ALA A 335 11.47 7.45 1.29
C ALA A 335 12.25 7.47 2.61
N GLY A 336 11.56 7.83 3.69
CA GLY A 336 12.12 7.95 5.04
C GLY A 336 11.69 6.84 5.98
N CYS A 337 12.50 6.61 7.01
CA CYS A 337 12.18 5.77 8.17
C CYS A 337 12.48 6.54 9.45
N THR A 338 11.76 6.23 10.53
CA THR A 338 12.01 6.82 11.85
C THR A 338 13.29 6.26 12.49
N SER A 339 13.64 5.00 12.18
CA SER A 339 14.88 4.36 12.63
C SER A 339 15.95 4.46 11.54
N ASN A 340 17.10 5.07 11.86
CA ASN A 340 18.25 5.13 10.96
C ASN A 340 18.85 3.74 10.69
N GLN A 341 18.80 2.85 11.68
CA GLN A 341 19.29 1.48 11.55
C GLN A 341 18.43 0.69 10.56
N ASP A 342 17.11 0.75 10.71
CA ASP A 342 16.17 0.12 9.79
C ASP A 342 16.34 0.73 8.39
N ALA A 343 16.53 2.04 8.31
CA ALA A 343 16.75 2.70 7.04
C ALA A 343 17.98 2.15 6.32
N ALA A 344 19.12 2.08 7.01
CA ALA A 344 20.33 1.51 6.43
C ALA A 344 20.14 0.05 5.99
N ALA A 345 19.51 -0.77 6.84
CA ALA A 345 19.27 -2.18 6.54
C ALA A 345 18.34 -2.39 5.34
N ILE A 346 17.26 -1.61 5.23
CA ILE A 346 16.33 -1.66 4.10
C ILE A 346 17.01 -1.18 2.82
N ARG A 347 17.81 -0.11 2.90
CA ARG A 347 18.49 0.49 1.74
C ARG A 347 19.42 -0.50 1.04
N VAL A 348 20.11 -1.34 1.81
CA VAL A 348 20.92 -2.46 1.29
C VAL A 348 20.11 -3.41 0.41
N GLU A 349 18.82 -3.61 0.71
CA GLU A 349 17.95 -4.52 -0.05
C GLU A 349 17.32 -3.85 -1.30
N ILE A 350 17.10 -2.53 -1.30
CA ILE A 350 16.24 -1.88 -2.31
C ILE A 350 16.93 -0.85 -3.21
N ASP A 351 18.11 -0.34 -2.89
CA ASP A 351 18.67 0.84 -3.58
C ASP A 351 18.92 0.57 -5.08
N ASP A 352 19.40 -0.61 -5.44
CA ASP A 352 19.59 -1.04 -6.84
C ASP A 352 18.27 -1.29 -7.59
N HIS A 353 17.14 -1.26 -6.87
CA HIS A 353 15.82 -1.57 -7.40
C HIS A 353 14.86 -0.37 -7.42
N CYS A 354 15.31 0.82 -7.01
CA CYS A 354 14.44 2.00 -6.87
C CYS A 354 13.69 2.38 -8.16
N GLU A 355 14.35 2.34 -9.32
CA GLU A 355 13.72 2.66 -10.61
C GLU A 355 12.59 1.68 -10.98
N GLU A 356 12.81 0.40 -10.72
CA GLU A 356 11.84 -0.66 -11.00
C GLU A 356 10.63 -0.56 -10.04
N ILE A 357 10.87 -0.21 -8.77
CA ILE A 357 9.79 0.04 -7.79
C ILE A 357 8.98 1.26 -8.21
N ASN A 358 9.64 2.37 -8.58
CA ASN A 358 8.99 3.59 -9.09
C ASN A 358 8.11 3.28 -10.31
N ALA A 359 8.64 2.52 -11.28
CA ALA A 359 7.92 2.11 -12.47
C ALA A 359 6.68 1.27 -12.14
N MET A 360 6.82 0.27 -11.26
CA MET A 360 5.71 -0.57 -10.81
C MET A 360 4.61 0.26 -10.15
N ILE A 361 4.93 1.10 -9.17
CA ILE A 361 3.95 1.94 -8.47
C ILE A 361 3.24 2.87 -9.44
N CYS A 362 3.98 3.50 -10.37
CA CYS A 362 3.37 4.39 -11.37
C CYS A 362 2.38 3.65 -12.27
N GLU A 363 2.75 2.46 -12.76
CA GLU A 363 1.88 1.67 -13.62
C GLU A 363 0.62 1.21 -12.86
N LEU A 364 0.76 0.78 -11.60
CA LEU A 364 -0.38 0.41 -10.76
C LEU A 364 -1.38 1.56 -10.59
N ILE A 365 -0.90 2.78 -10.31
CA ILE A 365 -1.74 3.99 -10.20
C ILE A 365 -2.44 4.29 -11.51
N ILE A 366 -1.75 4.18 -12.65
CA ILE A 366 -2.36 4.39 -13.96
C ILE A 366 -3.45 3.33 -14.20
N GLN A 367 -3.18 2.05 -13.94
CA GLN A 367 -4.13 0.95 -14.17
C GLN A 367 -5.39 1.08 -13.31
N ASP A 368 -5.27 1.35 -12.01
CA ASP A 368 -6.43 1.60 -11.13
C ASP A 368 -7.30 2.74 -11.69
N GLN A 369 -6.68 3.81 -12.20
CA GLN A 369 -7.40 4.96 -12.74
C GLN A 369 -8.03 4.76 -14.12
N LEU A 370 -7.52 3.81 -14.88
CA LEU A 370 -8.19 3.36 -16.10
C LEU A 370 -9.39 2.47 -15.79
N GLN A 371 -9.35 1.70 -14.71
CA GLN A 371 -10.44 0.79 -14.32
C GLN A 371 -11.63 1.53 -13.69
N ARG A 372 -11.39 2.62 -12.95
CA ARG A 372 -12.46 3.36 -12.24
C ARG A 372 -13.36 4.23 -13.12
N VAL A 373 -12.87 4.64 -14.29
CA VAL A 373 -13.64 5.53 -15.18
C VAL A 373 -14.07 4.71 -16.38
N PRO A 374 -15.36 4.34 -16.48
CA PRO A 374 -15.89 3.68 -17.66
C PRO A 374 -15.59 4.51 -18.92
N LEU A 375 -15.26 3.84 -20.02
CA LEU A 375 -14.96 4.45 -21.32
C LEU A 375 -16.15 5.22 -21.95
N ASP A 376 -17.30 5.27 -21.28
CA ASP A 376 -18.54 5.91 -21.74
C ASP A 376 -18.43 7.44 -21.86
N THR A 377 -17.36 8.04 -21.33
CA THR A 377 -16.96 9.37 -21.83
C THR A 377 -16.30 9.17 -23.19
N SER A 378 -17.13 9.12 -24.24
CA SER A 378 -16.68 9.18 -25.63
C SER A 378 -15.61 10.26 -25.70
N CYS A 379 -14.34 9.86 -25.76
CA CYS A 379 -13.27 10.80 -26.03
C CYS A 379 -13.57 11.18 -27.47
N LYS A 380 -14.34 12.28 -27.66
CA LYS A 380 -14.76 12.76 -28.97
C LYS A 380 -13.49 13.18 -29.65
N LEU A 381 -13.01 12.20 -30.36
CA LEU A 381 -11.77 12.14 -31.03
C LEU A 381 -12.11 12.88 -32.34
N THR A 382 -12.04 14.21 -32.30
CA THR A 382 -12.44 15.10 -33.39
C THR A 382 -11.43 14.95 -34.54
N TRP A 383 -11.61 13.91 -35.35
CA TRP A 383 -10.60 13.44 -36.30
C TRP A 383 -10.86 13.79 -37.77
N TYR A 384 -12.03 14.32 -38.11
CA TYR A 384 -12.38 14.66 -39.50
C TYR A 384 -12.10 16.14 -39.80
N PRO A 385 -11.14 16.45 -40.70
CA PRO A 385 -11.16 17.72 -41.40
C PRO A 385 -12.36 17.65 -42.37
N GLY A 386 -13.48 18.27 -42.00
CA GLY A 386 -14.71 18.31 -42.82
C GLY A 386 -16.02 17.95 -42.11
N GLN A 387 -15.99 17.54 -40.83
CA GLN A 387 -17.20 17.52 -40.00
C GLN A 387 -17.15 18.70 -39.04
N ASP A 388 -17.70 19.82 -39.49
CA ASP A 388 -18.12 20.87 -38.57
C ASP A 388 -19.17 20.29 -37.63
N THR A 389 -18.85 20.33 -36.34
CA THR A 389 -19.77 20.42 -35.19
C THR A 389 -21.22 20.00 -35.43
N ILE A 390 -21.61 18.83 -34.91
CA ILE A 390 -22.95 18.67 -34.34
C ILE A 390 -22.81 18.83 -32.82
N GLU A 391 -23.39 19.93 -32.35
CA GLU A 391 -23.37 20.48 -31.01
C GLU A 391 -23.86 19.51 -29.92
N GLY A 392 -23.46 19.80 -28.68
CA GLY A 392 -24.36 19.63 -27.54
C GLY A 392 -23.92 18.66 -26.44
N ILE A 393 -22.84 18.95 -25.71
CA ILE A 393 -22.78 18.64 -24.27
C ILE A 393 -22.12 19.83 -23.56
N ARG A 394 -22.95 20.68 -22.93
CA ARG A 394 -22.52 21.65 -21.92
C ARG A 394 -22.08 20.86 -20.69
N PHE A 395 -20.79 20.86 -20.37
CA PHE A 395 -20.34 20.58 -19.00
C PHE A 395 -20.56 21.84 -18.17
N LEU A 396 -21.59 21.81 -17.32
CA LEU A 396 -21.71 22.70 -16.17
C LEU A 396 -20.71 22.21 -15.12
N PHE A 397 -19.65 22.99 -14.88
CA PHE A 397 -18.94 22.94 -13.61
C PHE A 397 -19.67 23.90 -12.67
N GLY A 398 -20.45 23.33 -11.75
CA GLY A 398 -20.82 23.94 -10.47
C GLY A 398 -19.88 23.47 -9.38
#